data_AF-A0A7C9DY44-F1
#
_entry.id   AF-A0A7C9DY44-F1
#
_cell.length_a   1.000
_cell.length_b   1.000
_cell.length_c   1.000
_cell.angle_alpha   90.00
_cell.angle_beta   90.00
_cell.angle_gamma   90.00
#
_symmetry.space_group_name_H-M   'P 1'
#
loop_
_entity.id
_entity.type
_entity.pdbx_description
1 polymer ?
#
loop_
_entity_poly.entity_id
_entity_poly.type
_entity_poly.pdbx_seq_one_letter_code
_entity_poly.pdbx_strand_id
1 'polypeptide(L)'
;STPAAPQSRQQQQANQAPRTSKGGILRSGRSFGKESPLSHWQSIIESLNSLLHTLKENFLPPVLCQKIFAQNFSYINVQLFNSLLLRRVCCTFSNGEYVKAGLAELELWCAQAKEDVHHGMNLST
;
A
#
# COMPACT_ATOMS: atom_id res chain seq x y z
N SER A 1 -69.19 -35.46 -8.80
CA SER A 1 -68.18 -36.53 -8.72
C SER A 1 -66.85 -36.00 -9.23
N THR A 2 -65.85 -35.89 -8.36
CA THR A 2 -64.44 -35.48 -8.61
C THR A 2 -63.64 -36.62 -9.30
N PRO A 3 -62.32 -36.51 -9.62
CA PRO A 3 -61.48 -35.42 -10.19
C PRO A 3 -60.50 -35.91 -11.31
N ALA A 4 -59.72 -35.01 -11.95
CA ALA A 4 -58.25 -35.15 -12.15
C ALA A 4 -57.63 -33.94 -12.92
N ALA A 5 -56.52 -33.42 -12.39
CA ALA A 5 -55.59 -32.42 -12.97
C ALA A 5 -54.44 -33.16 -13.74
N PRO A 6 -53.33 -32.55 -14.27
CA PRO A 6 -52.79 -31.20 -14.03
C PRO A 6 -52.01 -30.46 -15.17
N GLN A 7 -51.77 -29.17 -14.90
CA GLN A 7 -50.54 -28.35 -15.08
C GLN A 7 -49.75 -28.23 -16.42
N SER A 8 -49.57 -26.94 -16.77
CA SER A 8 -48.28 -26.24 -17.03
C SER A 8 -47.61 -26.31 -18.40
N ARG A 9 -47.54 -25.15 -19.09
CA ARG A 9 -46.32 -24.30 -19.13
C ARG A 9 -46.56 -23.09 -20.05
N GLN A 10 -46.56 -21.91 -19.44
CA GLN A 10 -46.39 -20.63 -20.12
C GLN A 10 -44.90 -20.36 -20.42
N GLN A 11 -44.73 -19.58 -21.49
CA GLN A 11 -43.70 -18.55 -21.72
C GLN A 11 -42.40 -18.89 -22.48
N GLN A 12 -42.36 -18.24 -23.65
CA GLN A 12 -41.23 -17.91 -24.53
C GLN A 12 -39.97 -17.44 -23.82
N GLN A 13 -38.81 -17.85 -24.35
CA GLN A 13 -37.62 -17.01 -24.34
C GLN A 13 -36.80 -17.19 -25.62
N ALA A 14 -36.40 -16.06 -26.17
CA ALA A 14 -35.84 -15.88 -27.49
C ALA A 14 -34.32 -16.18 -27.58
N ASN A 15 -33.92 -16.59 -28.78
CA ASN A 15 -32.67 -16.31 -29.49
C ASN A 15 -31.34 -16.52 -28.75
N GLN A 16 -30.70 -17.66 -29.06
CA GLN A 16 -29.26 -17.87 -28.86
C GLN A 16 -28.45 -17.16 -29.96
N ALA A 17 -27.38 -16.46 -29.57
CA ALA A 17 -26.32 -15.96 -30.45
C ALA A 17 -24.95 -16.05 -29.71
N PRO A 18 -23.82 -16.12 -30.44
CA PRO A 18 -22.65 -16.91 -30.05
C PRO A 18 -21.67 -16.23 -29.08
N ARG A 19 -20.99 -17.08 -28.30
CA ARG A 19 -19.96 -16.75 -27.32
C ARG A 19 -18.83 -15.91 -27.94
N THR A 20 -18.55 -14.75 -27.35
CA THR A 20 -17.31 -14.00 -27.56
C THR A 20 -16.69 -13.56 -26.23
N SER A 21 -15.39 -13.83 -26.13
CA SER A 21 -14.37 -13.20 -25.30
C SER A 21 -14.61 -13.09 -23.78
N LYS A 22 -14.09 -14.08 -23.05
CA LYS A 22 -13.56 -13.85 -21.70
C LYS A 22 -12.33 -12.94 -21.83
N GLY A 23 -12.55 -11.64 -21.92
CA GLY A 23 -11.56 -10.65 -21.52
C GLY A 23 -11.35 -10.81 -20.02
N GLY A 24 -10.32 -11.57 -19.64
CA GLY A 24 -9.89 -11.66 -18.26
C GLY A 24 -9.51 -10.25 -17.81
N ILE A 25 -10.37 -9.64 -16.99
CA ILE A 25 -9.94 -8.56 -16.12
C ILE A 25 -8.79 -9.16 -15.32
N LEU A 26 -7.57 -8.76 -15.67
CA LEU A 26 -6.41 -8.88 -14.80
C LEU A 26 -6.75 -8.04 -13.57
N ARG A 27 -7.53 -8.62 -12.66
CA ARG A 27 -7.44 -8.27 -11.26
C ARG A 27 -6.01 -8.63 -10.93
N SER A 28 -5.13 -7.63 -10.97
CA SER A 28 -3.92 -7.64 -10.17
C SER A 28 -4.40 -7.57 -8.71
N GLY A 29 -5.04 -8.66 -8.27
CA GLY A 29 -4.99 -9.05 -6.88
C GLY A 29 -3.55 -9.45 -6.71
N ARG A 30 -2.71 -8.48 -6.30
CA ARG A 30 -1.50 -8.83 -5.58
C ARG A 30 -1.96 -9.84 -4.56
N SER A 31 -1.52 -11.09 -4.70
CA SER A 31 -1.59 -12.01 -3.59
C SER A 31 -0.84 -11.27 -2.49
N PHE A 32 -1.56 -10.78 -1.49
CA PHE A 32 -0.93 -10.43 -0.22
C PHE A 32 -0.38 -11.77 0.26
N GLY A 33 0.88 -12.02 -0.10
CA GLY A 33 1.62 -13.19 0.32
C GLY A 33 1.58 -13.26 1.84
N LYS A 34 1.84 -14.44 2.39
CA LYS A 34 1.93 -14.71 3.82
C LYS A 34 3.15 -14.00 4.46
N GLU A 35 3.34 -12.73 4.19
CA GLU A 35 4.34 -11.92 4.84
C GLU A 35 3.68 -11.22 6.03
N SER A 36 4.33 -11.30 7.20
CA SER A 36 3.87 -10.62 8.40
C SER A 36 3.61 -9.15 8.07
N PRO A 37 2.51 -8.51 8.50
CA PRO A 37 2.23 -7.12 8.15
C PRO A 37 3.41 -6.16 8.37
N LEU A 38 4.21 -6.41 9.42
CA LEU A 38 5.43 -5.66 9.74
C LEU A 38 6.49 -5.71 8.62
N SER A 39 6.55 -6.79 7.84
CA SER A 39 7.50 -6.93 6.72
C SER A 39 7.40 -5.78 5.70
N HIS A 40 6.19 -5.31 5.38
CA HIS A 40 6.04 -4.24 4.40
C HIS A 40 6.60 -2.89 4.89
N TRP A 41 6.40 -2.58 6.17
CA TRP A 41 6.95 -1.36 6.77
C TRP A 41 8.46 -1.43 6.85
N GLN A 42 9.01 -2.59 7.20
CA GLN A 42 10.45 -2.84 7.18
C GLN A 42 11.04 -2.62 5.77
N SER A 43 10.40 -3.11 4.71
CA SER A 43 10.86 -2.84 3.33
C SER A 43 10.84 -1.36 2.95
N ILE A 44 9.86 -0.58 3.45
CA ILE A 44 9.84 0.89 3.26
C ILE A 44 11.03 1.51 3.99
N ILE A 45 11.29 1.11 5.24
CA ILE A 45 12.41 1.61 6.04
C ILE A 45 13.76 1.26 5.39
N GLU A 46 13.93 0.04 4.89
CA GLU A 46 15.12 -0.38 4.14
C GLU A 46 15.34 0.49 2.91
N SER A 47 14.27 0.83 2.19
CA SER A 47 14.35 1.72 1.02
C SER A 47 14.77 3.14 1.41
N LEU A 48 14.24 3.67 2.51
CA LEU A 48 14.63 4.98 3.05
C LEU A 48 16.08 4.99 3.54
N ASN A 49 16.53 3.90 4.18
CA ASN A 49 17.92 3.69 4.59
C ASN A 49 18.87 3.67 3.41
N SER A 50 18.54 2.90 2.36
CA SER A 50 19.34 2.84 1.14
C SER A 50 19.46 4.22 0.50
N LEU A 51 18.35 4.96 0.39
CA LEU A 51 18.36 6.34 -0.08
C LEU A 51 19.27 7.23 0.79
N LEU A 52 19.14 7.16 2.12
CA LEU A 52 19.97 7.94 3.04
C LEU A 52 21.46 7.66 2.83
N HIS A 53 21.83 6.38 2.70
CA HIS A 53 23.21 5.97 2.45
C HIS A 53 23.73 6.56 1.13
N THR A 54 22.98 6.41 0.04
CA THR A 54 23.34 6.99 -1.25
C THR A 54 23.50 8.51 -1.18
N LEU A 55 22.59 9.22 -0.50
CA LEU A 55 22.69 10.67 -0.37
C LEU A 55 23.94 11.10 0.44
N LYS A 56 24.31 10.33 1.46
CA LYS A 56 25.52 10.55 2.27
C LYS A 56 26.80 10.29 1.45
N GLU A 57 26.86 9.17 0.72
CA GLU A 57 28.02 8.83 -0.13
C GLU A 57 28.25 9.85 -1.24
N ASN A 58 27.20 10.53 -1.69
CA ASN A 58 27.28 11.59 -2.70
C ASN A 58 27.47 12.99 -2.09
N PHE A 59 27.77 13.08 -0.78
CA PHE A 59 28.07 14.34 -0.07
C PHE A 59 27.00 15.43 -0.24
N LEU A 60 25.71 15.04 -0.32
CA LEU A 60 24.65 16.04 -0.45
C LEU A 60 24.57 16.93 0.80
N PRO A 61 24.42 18.27 0.62
CA PRO A 61 24.17 19.17 1.73
C PRO A 61 22.97 18.73 2.58
N PRO A 62 23.02 18.89 3.91
CA PRO A 62 21.97 18.41 4.82
C PRO A 62 20.59 18.98 4.50
N VAL A 63 20.56 20.24 4.06
CA VAL A 63 19.33 20.94 3.66
C VAL A 63 18.65 20.25 2.48
N LEU A 64 19.42 19.69 1.54
CA LEU A 64 18.88 18.94 0.41
C LEU A 64 18.37 17.57 0.86
N CYS A 65 19.12 16.86 1.70
CA CYS A 65 18.67 15.59 2.30
C CYS A 65 17.34 15.78 3.06
N GLN A 66 17.24 16.82 3.89
CA GLN A 66 16.01 17.18 4.61
C GLN A 66 14.84 17.42 3.65
N LYS A 67 15.04 18.17 2.56
CA LYS A 67 13.99 18.42 1.56
C LYS A 67 13.55 17.15 0.85
N ILE A 68 14.48 16.26 0.49
CA ILE A 68 14.17 14.98 -0.15
C ILE A 68 13.34 14.09 0.78
N PHE A 69 13.74 13.95 2.05
CA PHE A 69 12.98 13.15 3.00
C PHE A 69 11.63 13.76 3.33
N ALA A 70 11.52 15.08 3.45
CA ALA A 70 10.22 15.75 3.62
C ALA A 70 9.24 15.41 2.47
N GLN A 71 9.74 15.38 1.22
CA GLN A 71 8.92 14.97 0.07
C GLN A 71 8.54 13.49 0.13
N ASN A 72 9.47 12.60 0.49
CA ASN A 72 9.17 11.17 0.65
C ASN A 72 8.11 10.93 1.73
N PHE A 73 8.20 11.58 2.88
CA PHE A 73 7.19 11.47 3.93
C PHE A 73 5.84 12.04 3.51
N SER A 74 5.83 13.17 2.81
CA SER A 74 4.60 13.71 2.22
C SER A 74 3.96 12.73 1.25
N TYR A 75 4.76 12.07 0.41
CA TYR A 75 4.28 11.05 -0.52
C TYR A 75 3.70 9.84 0.21
N ILE A 76 4.39 9.30 1.21
CA ILE A 76 3.90 8.19 2.05
C ILE A 76 2.55 8.57 2.68
N ASN A 77 2.44 9.77 3.26
CA ASN A 77 1.21 10.25 3.87
C ASN A 77 0.06 10.30 2.87
N VAL A 78 0.28 10.90 1.69
CA VAL A 78 -0.73 10.97 0.62
C VAL A 78 -1.16 9.57 0.17
N GLN A 79 -0.23 8.64 -0.01
CA GLN A 79 -0.56 7.27 -0.42
C GLN A 79 -1.38 6.52 0.64
N LEU A 80 -1.05 6.68 1.92
CA LEU A 80 -1.81 6.10 3.03
C LEU A 80 -3.22 6.70 3.09
N PHE A 81 -3.32 8.02 3.02
CA PHE A 81 -4.61 8.72 3.09
C PHE A 81 -5.49 8.35 1.90
N ASN A 82 -4.94 8.32 0.69
CA ASN A 82 -5.65 7.88 -0.50
C ASN A 82 -6.13 6.43 -0.39
N SER A 83 -5.31 5.54 0.19
CA SER A 83 -5.71 4.15 0.41
C SER A 83 -6.90 4.02 1.37
N LEU A 84 -6.95 4.84 2.41
CA LEU A 84 -8.07 4.87 3.36
C LEU A 84 -9.32 5.52 2.75
N LEU A 85 -9.18 6.66 2.08
CA LEU A 85 -10.30 7.41 1.50
C LEU A 85 -10.97 6.66 0.33
N LEU A 86 -10.18 6.07 -0.57
CA LEU A 86 -10.70 5.46 -1.79
C LEU A 86 -11.25 4.04 -1.55
N ARG A 87 -10.89 3.39 -0.44
CA ARG A 87 -11.27 2.00 -0.16
C ARG A 87 -11.83 1.87 1.25
N ARG A 88 -13.16 1.92 1.38
CA ARG A 88 -13.85 1.80 2.69
C ARG A 88 -13.48 0.54 3.49
N VAL A 89 -13.12 -0.55 2.82
CA VAL A 89 -12.65 -1.80 3.46
C VAL A 89 -11.31 -1.64 4.19
N CYS A 90 -10.56 -0.58 3.92
CA CYS A 90 -9.31 -0.26 4.59
C CYS A 90 -9.55 0.46 5.93
N CYS A 91 -10.72 1.06 6.15
CA CYS A 91 -11.05 1.79 7.38
C CYS A 91 -11.54 0.86 8.50
N THR A 92 -10.65 0.01 9.02
CA THR A 92 -10.92 -0.91 10.12
C THR A 92 -9.98 -0.66 11.30
N PHE A 93 -10.37 -1.08 12.50
CA PHE A 93 -9.50 -0.96 13.67
C PHE A 93 -8.14 -1.66 13.47
N SER A 94 -8.15 -2.88 12.91
CA SER A 94 -6.92 -3.64 12.65
C SER A 94 -6.00 -2.93 11.65
N ASN A 95 -6.55 -2.30 10.61
CA ASN A 95 -5.74 -1.51 9.68
C ASN A 95 -5.23 -0.21 10.31
N GLY A 96 -6.01 0.40 11.21
CA GLY A 96 -5.57 1.54 12.01
C GLY A 96 -4.38 1.21 12.89
N GLU A 97 -4.45 0.10 13.63
CA GLU A 97 -3.32 -0.38 14.45
C GLU A 97 -2.12 -0.77 13.59
N TYR A 98 -2.34 -1.36 12.41
CA TYR A 98 -1.27 -1.65 11.45
C TYR A 98 -0.54 -0.39 10.98
N VAL A 99 -1.28 0.65 10.60
CA VAL A 99 -0.69 1.94 10.17
C VAL A 99 0.03 2.60 11.32
N LYS A 100 -0.58 2.62 12.51
CA LYS A 100 0.02 3.18 13.72
C LYS A 100 1.35 2.51 14.09
N ALA A 101 1.42 1.18 14.06
CA ALA A 101 2.65 0.45 14.35
C ALA A 101 3.78 0.82 13.36
N GLY A 102 3.47 0.88 12.06
CA GLY A 102 4.46 1.28 11.07
C GLY A 102 4.90 2.75 11.15
N LEU A 103 3.98 3.67 11.50
CA LEU A 103 4.34 5.06 11.75
C LEU A 103 5.29 5.19 12.96
N ALA A 104 5.11 4.38 14.00
CA ALA A 104 6.02 4.35 15.14
C ALA A 104 7.42 3.84 14.74
N GLU A 105 7.52 2.83 13.86
CA GLU A 105 8.82 2.40 13.33
C GLU A 105 9.49 3.47 12.47
N LEU A 106 8.73 4.22 11.65
CA LEU A 106 9.26 5.35 10.89
C LEU A 106 9.76 6.49 11.80
N GLU A 107 9.06 6.76 12.90
CA GLU A 107 9.49 7.76 13.88
C GLU A 107 10.80 7.36 14.55
N LEU A 108 10.93 6.09 14.97
CA LEU A 108 12.17 5.54 15.51
C LEU A 108 13.31 5.63 14.49
N TRP A 109 13.04 5.27 13.23
CA TRP A 109 14.02 5.40 12.16
C TRP A 109 14.49 6.86 11.98
N CYS A 110 13.58 7.83 12.04
CA CYS A 110 13.93 9.25 11.94
C CYS A 110 14.85 9.71 13.07
N ALA A 111 14.66 9.20 14.30
CA ALA A 111 15.53 9.52 15.43
C ALA A 111 16.97 9.05 15.14
N GLN A 112 17.13 7.81 14.68
CA GLN A 112 18.43 7.25 14.31
C GLN A 112 19.06 7.98 13.12
N ALA A 113 18.28 8.25 12.07
CA ALA A 113 18.76 8.90 10.86
C ALA A 113 19.25 10.34 11.12
N LYS A 114 18.63 11.07 12.07
CA LYS A 114 19.10 12.40 12.48
C LYS A 114 20.48 12.33 13.12
N GLU A 115 20.70 11.37 14.01
CA GLU A 115 22.02 11.15 14.61
C GLU A 115 23.06 10.83 13.53
N ASP A 116 22.72 10.01 12.54
CA ASP A 116 23.61 9.62 11.46
C ASP A 116 23.95 10.75 10.48
N VAL A 117 23.02 11.69 10.28
CA VAL A 117 23.27 12.90 9.47
C VAL A 117 24.20 13.84 10.25
N HIS A 118 23.97 14.05 11.55
CA HIS A 118 24.82 14.93 12.36
C HIS A 118 26.23 14.38 12.62
N HIS A 119 26.39 13.07 12.84
CA HIS A 119 27.71 12.44 13.07
C HIS A 119 28.47 12.12 11.79
N GLY A 120 27.77 11.95 10.65
CA GLY A 120 28.39 11.72 9.34
C GLY A 120 29.04 12.96 8.72
N MET A 121 28.95 14.12 9.37
CA MET A 121 29.58 15.37 8.96
C MET A 121 30.56 15.85 10.03
N ASN A 122 31.46 14.96 10.46
CA ASN A 122 32.61 15.36 11.25
C ASN A 122 33.47 16.30 10.39
N LEU A 123 33.22 17.60 10.56
CA LEU A 123 33.91 18.70 9.90
C LEU A 123 35.29 18.87 10.56
N SER A 124 36.13 17.84 10.53
CA SER A 124 37.56 17.99 10.78
C SER A 124 38.23 18.34 9.45
N THR A 125 38.09 19.61 9.08
CA THR A 125 39.08 20.34 8.28
C THR A 125 39.56 21.48 9.15
#